data_AF-A0A9E0SYW4-F1
#
_entry.id   AF-A0A9E0SYW4-F1
#
_cell.length_a   1.000
_cell.length_b   1.000
_cell.length_c   1.000
_cell.angle_alpha   90.00
_cell.angle_beta   90.00
_cell.angle_gamma   90.00
#
_symmetry.space_group_name_H-M   'P 1'
#
loop_
_entity.id
_entity.type
_entity.pdbx_description
1 polymer ?
#
loop_
_entity_poly.entity_id
_entity_poly.type
_entity_poly.pdbx_seq_one_letter_code
_entity_poly.pdbx_strand_id
1 'polypeptide(L)'
;VVQRTCQAMNELKTDDVAKLRAAGVIDLPTIQRYLNFHYSVTIDLFGADQSSNAATFYSSGLKGRFEEGKRADDHLLKDQTYKVLEVVNGRLLEKDVPMLNALNEVLRDDFIKDSVAGVGRWNKVIEKAGIPFRLTVPHKAFHRNIGALAGIKMSPEGRVVSDAEWEAKKYEWLPSPEDRAFVTSLMGRVVEPGKFANWIAPPVMGINRQPVDFEYVRFG
;
A
#
# COMPACT_ATOMS: atom_id res chain seq x y z
N VAL A 1 -8.36 -12.31 -3.50
CA VAL A 1 -7.93 -11.91 -4.86
C VAL A 1 -6.60 -12.54 -5.26
N VAL A 2 -5.49 -12.28 -4.56
CA VAL A 2 -4.17 -12.88 -4.87
C VAL A 2 -4.23 -14.40 -5.03
N GLN A 3 -4.85 -15.11 -4.08
CA GLN A 3 -5.02 -16.56 -4.15
C GLN A 3 -5.75 -17.03 -5.41
N ARG A 4 -6.88 -16.38 -5.76
CA ARG A 4 -7.68 -16.74 -6.94
C ARG A 4 -6.91 -16.55 -8.24
N THR A 5 -6.11 -15.49 -8.30
CA THR A 5 -5.23 -15.19 -9.44
C THR A 5 -4.14 -16.26 -9.56
N CYS A 6 -3.49 -16.63 -8.46
CA CYS A 6 -2.48 -17.70 -8.45
C CYS A 6 -3.09 -19.05 -8.87
N GLN A 7 -4.32 -19.36 -8.46
CA GLN A 7 -5.05 -20.55 -8.92
C GLN A 7 -5.24 -20.53 -10.44
N ALA A 8 -5.75 -19.43 -11.00
CA ALA A 8 -5.91 -19.28 -12.45
C ALA A 8 -4.58 -19.39 -13.21
N MET A 9 -3.50 -18.81 -12.68
CA MET A 9 -2.15 -18.93 -13.27
C MET A 9 -1.70 -20.39 -13.35
N ASN A 10 -1.92 -21.17 -12.29
CA ASN A 10 -1.53 -22.57 -12.25
C ASN A 10 -2.45 -23.47 -13.10
N GLU A 11 -3.75 -23.20 -13.13
CA GLU A 11 -4.74 -23.90 -13.98
C GLU A 11 -4.43 -23.69 -15.47
N LEU A 12 -4.17 -22.46 -15.87
CA LEU A 12 -3.90 -22.07 -17.27
C LEU A 12 -2.42 -22.20 -17.65
N LYS A 13 -1.54 -22.46 -16.67
CA LYS A 13 -0.08 -22.52 -16.82
C LYS A 13 0.49 -21.29 -17.53
N THR A 14 0.08 -20.11 -17.08
CA THR A 14 0.44 -18.84 -17.72
C THR A 14 0.51 -17.69 -16.71
N ASP A 15 1.40 -16.75 -16.95
CA ASP A 15 1.48 -15.43 -16.31
C ASP A 15 1.11 -14.27 -17.25
N ASP A 16 0.81 -14.59 -18.52
CA ASP A 16 0.27 -13.66 -19.51
C ASP A 16 -0.98 -12.93 -19.00
N VAL A 17 -0.85 -11.61 -18.86
CA VAL A 17 -1.90 -10.70 -18.38
C VAL A 17 -3.17 -10.83 -19.22
N ALA A 18 -3.07 -10.88 -20.55
CA ALA A 18 -4.25 -10.92 -21.41
C ALA A 18 -5.03 -12.23 -21.21
N LYS A 19 -4.34 -13.36 -21.05
CA LYS A 19 -4.99 -14.65 -20.77
C LYS A 19 -5.66 -14.67 -19.40
N LEU A 20 -5.01 -14.12 -18.37
CA LEU A 20 -5.57 -14.04 -17.02
C LEU A 20 -6.80 -13.13 -16.97
N ARG A 21 -6.75 -11.99 -17.67
CA ARG A 21 -7.90 -11.09 -17.78
C ARG A 21 -9.06 -11.72 -18.55
N ALA A 22 -8.78 -12.45 -19.62
CA ALA A 22 -9.79 -13.22 -20.35
C ALA A 22 -10.43 -14.31 -19.47
N ALA A 23 -9.69 -14.87 -18.51
CA ALA A 23 -10.21 -15.79 -17.49
C ALA A 23 -10.97 -15.10 -16.33
N GLY A 24 -11.11 -13.77 -16.36
CA GLY A 24 -11.88 -13.00 -15.40
C GLY A 24 -11.23 -12.86 -14.02
N VAL A 25 -9.90 -12.92 -13.94
CA VAL A 25 -9.13 -12.68 -12.71
C VAL A 25 -8.24 -11.44 -12.84
N ILE A 26 -7.86 -10.85 -11.71
CA ILE A 26 -7.02 -9.64 -11.67
C ILE A 26 -5.55 -10.04 -11.61
N ASP A 27 -4.81 -9.82 -12.69
CA ASP A 27 -3.38 -10.18 -12.79
C ASP A 27 -2.52 -9.51 -11.70
N LEU A 28 -1.45 -10.20 -11.28
CA LEU A 28 -0.56 -9.73 -10.20
C LEU A 28 0.07 -8.35 -10.47
N PRO A 29 0.50 -8.00 -11.72
CA PRO A 29 0.96 -6.66 -12.03
C PRO A 29 -0.09 -5.57 -11.77
N THR A 30 -1.36 -5.82 -12.10
CA THR A 30 -2.46 -4.88 -11.80
C THR A 30 -2.66 -4.73 -10.30
N ILE A 31 -2.57 -5.82 -9.53
CA ILE A 31 -2.62 -5.76 -8.06
C ILE A 31 -1.47 -4.90 -7.52
N GLN A 32 -0.25 -5.03 -8.07
CA GLN A 32 0.89 -4.19 -7.69
C GLN A 32 0.63 -2.70 -7.96
N ARG A 33 0.04 -2.36 -9.10
CA ARG A 33 -0.30 -0.96 -9.43
C ARG A 33 -1.34 -0.38 -8.47
N TYR A 34 -2.37 -1.16 -8.12
CA TYR A 34 -3.35 -0.74 -7.10
C TYR A 34 -2.73 -0.61 -5.71
N LEU A 35 -1.82 -1.52 -5.33
CA LEU A 35 -1.03 -1.41 -4.11
C LEU A 35 -0.23 -0.10 -4.09
N ASN A 36 0.49 0.21 -5.16
CA ASN A 36 1.27 1.45 -5.29
C ASN A 36 0.39 2.70 -5.12
N PHE A 37 -0.76 2.72 -5.80
CA PHE A 37 -1.70 3.84 -5.74
C PHE A 37 -2.27 4.04 -4.32
N HIS A 38 -2.83 3.00 -3.71
CA HIS A 38 -3.44 3.13 -2.39
C HIS A 38 -2.41 3.39 -1.29
N TYR A 39 -1.23 2.78 -1.37
CA TYR A 39 -0.14 3.06 -0.45
C TYR A 39 0.27 4.54 -0.52
N SER A 40 0.63 5.03 -1.71
CA SER A 40 1.14 6.41 -1.86
C SER A 40 0.12 7.48 -1.45
N VAL A 41 -1.16 7.31 -1.83
CA VAL A 41 -2.22 8.23 -1.41
C VAL A 41 -2.44 8.19 0.11
N THR A 42 -2.31 7.02 0.75
CA THR A 42 -2.43 6.90 2.22
C THR A 42 -1.25 7.56 2.93
N ILE A 43 -0.04 7.49 2.36
CA ILE A 43 1.16 8.10 2.93
C ILE A 43 1.03 9.63 3.09
N ASP A 44 0.26 10.29 2.22
CA ASP A 44 -0.04 11.71 2.31
C ASP A 44 -0.92 12.08 3.53
N LEU A 45 -1.72 11.14 4.06
CA LEU A 45 -2.60 11.39 5.22
C LEU A 45 -1.83 11.70 6.51
N PHE A 46 -0.56 11.31 6.59
CA PHE A 46 0.29 11.62 7.75
C PHE A 46 0.74 13.10 7.77
N GLY A 47 0.50 13.88 6.71
CA GLY A 47 0.80 15.30 6.66
C GLY A 47 2.25 15.63 6.27
N ALA A 48 2.68 16.85 6.52
CA ALA A 48 4.06 17.27 6.22
C ALA A 48 5.08 16.54 7.11
N ASP A 49 6.24 16.23 6.54
CA ASP A 49 7.32 15.47 7.19
C ASP A 49 7.92 16.25 8.39
N GLN A 50 7.82 17.58 8.36
CA GLN A 50 8.06 18.47 9.50
C GLN A 50 6.80 19.27 9.83
N SER A 51 6.39 19.28 11.11
CA SER A 51 5.18 19.97 11.56
C SER A 51 5.31 20.51 12.98
N SER A 52 5.12 21.82 13.15
CA SER A 52 5.00 22.45 14.48
C SER A 52 3.73 22.01 15.20
N ASN A 53 2.63 21.77 14.48
CA ASN A 53 1.39 21.27 15.08
C ASN A 53 1.58 19.89 15.71
N ALA A 54 2.29 18.98 15.02
CA ALA A 54 2.59 17.65 15.55
C ALA A 54 3.44 17.75 16.84
N ALA A 55 4.43 18.65 16.86
CA ALA A 55 5.23 18.94 18.05
C ALA A 55 4.34 19.42 19.21
N THR A 56 3.46 20.40 18.97
CA THR A 56 2.54 20.92 19.99
C THR A 56 1.64 19.83 20.55
N PHE A 57 1.01 19.00 19.69
CA PHE A 57 0.12 17.94 20.14
C PHE A 57 0.81 16.92 21.04
N TYR A 58 2.08 16.60 20.78
CA TYR A 58 2.84 15.70 21.63
C TYR A 58 3.23 16.36 22.95
N SER A 59 3.83 17.56 22.89
CA SER A 59 4.28 18.26 24.10
C SER A 59 3.14 18.68 25.03
N SER A 60 1.92 18.85 24.52
CA SER A 60 0.72 19.12 25.33
C SER A 60 0.01 17.85 25.80
N GLY A 61 0.53 16.65 25.48
CA GLY A 61 -0.05 15.37 25.88
C GLY A 61 -1.31 14.95 25.12
N LEU A 62 -1.63 15.57 23.98
CA LEU A 62 -2.84 15.24 23.19
C LEU A 62 -2.64 14.03 22.28
N LYS A 63 -1.44 13.83 21.73
CA LYS A 63 -1.15 12.72 20.80
C LYS A 63 0.26 12.18 21.03
N GLY A 64 0.37 10.96 21.56
CA GLY A 64 1.62 10.20 21.65
C GLY A 64 2.05 9.57 20.33
N ARG A 65 3.24 8.96 20.30
CA ARG A 65 3.69 8.14 19.16
C ARG A 65 3.01 6.78 19.19
N PHE A 66 3.10 6.06 18.06
CA PHE A 66 2.68 4.66 18.02
C PHE A 66 3.46 3.85 19.06
N GLU A 67 2.72 3.07 19.86
CA GLU A 67 3.22 2.27 20.98
C GLU A 67 4.13 3.04 21.95
N GLU A 68 3.75 4.28 22.31
CA GLU A 68 4.54 5.17 23.18
C GLU A 68 5.15 4.47 24.40
N GLY A 69 4.37 3.68 25.16
CA GLY A 69 4.84 2.99 26.36
C GLY A 69 5.87 1.86 26.12
N LYS A 70 6.16 1.50 24.86
CA LYS A 70 7.23 0.55 24.50
C LYS A 70 8.51 1.24 24.03
N ARG A 71 8.51 2.56 23.89
CA ARG A 71 9.67 3.33 23.45
C ARG A 71 10.63 3.53 24.63
N ALA A 72 11.93 3.39 24.35
CA ALA A 72 12.98 3.45 25.37
C ALA A 72 13.71 4.80 25.30
N ASP A 73 12.96 5.89 25.50
CA ASP A 73 13.50 7.24 25.57
C ASP A 73 12.84 8.04 26.71
N ASP A 74 13.11 9.34 26.78
CA ASP A 74 12.60 10.20 27.86
C ASP A 74 11.11 10.57 27.72
N HIS A 75 10.46 10.20 26.62
CA HIS A 75 9.10 10.61 26.25
C HIS A 75 8.87 12.14 26.24
N LEU A 76 9.95 12.93 26.13
CA LEU A 76 9.93 14.40 26.04
C LEU A 76 10.53 14.90 24.73
N LEU A 77 11.51 14.16 24.17
CA LEU A 77 12.04 14.29 22.81
C LEU A 77 12.73 15.62 22.45
N LYS A 78 12.96 16.51 23.43
CA LYS A 78 13.46 17.87 23.19
C LYS A 78 14.86 17.91 22.57
N ASP A 79 15.73 17.01 23.01
CA ASP A 79 17.13 16.96 22.58
C ASP A 79 17.40 15.85 21.54
N GLN A 80 16.33 15.30 20.96
CA GLN A 80 16.42 14.23 19.97
C GLN A 80 16.24 14.78 18.56
N THR A 81 16.82 14.07 17.59
CA THR A 81 16.69 14.35 16.16
C THR A 81 16.13 13.14 15.43
N TYR A 82 15.53 13.39 14.26
CA TYR A 82 15.06 12.37 13.35
C TYR A 82 15.47 12.72 11.93
N LYS A 83 15.74 11.69 11.10
CA LYS A 83 16.08 11.88 9.70
C LYS A 83 14.82 11.98 8.86
N VAL A 84 14.70 13.05 8.09
CA VAL A 84 13.65 13.22 7.09
C VAL A 84 14.29 13.37 5.71
N LEU A 85 13.51 13.06 4.68
CA LEU A 85 13.94 13.20 3.29
C LEU A 85 13.66 14.61 2.77
N GLU A 86 14.57 15.11 1.94
CA GLU A 86 14.41 16.35 1.16
C GLU A 86 14.99 16.15 -0.24
N VAL A 87 14.47 16.89 -1.22
CA VAL A 87 15.09 16.93 -2.55
C VAL A 87 15.90 18.21 -2.70
N VAL A 88 17.21 18.03 -2.92
CA VAL A 88 18.16 19.11 -3.16
C VAL A 88 18.81 18.86 -4.51
N ASN A 89 18.70 19.82 -5.44
CA ASN A 89 19.26 19.72 -6.80
C ASN A 89 18.88 18.42 -7.54
N GLY A 90 17.61 18.01 -7.42
CA GLY A 90 17.08 16.80 -8.07
C GLY A 90 17.56 15.48 -7.45
N ARG A 91 18.21 15.52 -6.27
CA ARG A 91 18.65 14.34 -5.53
C ARG A 91 17.93 14.26 -4.20
N LEU A 92 17.54 13.05 -3.83
CA LEU A 92 16.99 12.74 -2.52
C LEU A 92 18.12 12.68 -1.50
N LEU A 93 18.03 13.49 -0.44
CA LEU A 93 19.00 13.55 0.66
C LEU A 93 18.26 13.41 2.00
N GLU A 94 18.99 12.94 3.01
CA GLU A 94 18.52 12.95 4.39
C GLU A 94 18.99 14.23 5.10
N LYS A 95 18.14 14.76 5.98
CA LYS A 95 18.53 15.79 6.93
C LYS A 95 18.02 15.47 8.33
N ASP A 96 18.80 15.85 9.32
CA ASP A 96 18.39 15.78 10.72
C ASP A 96 17.48 16.99 11.05
N VAL A 97 16.36 16.70 11.69
CA VAL A 97 15.41 17.69 12.20
C VAL A 97 15.06 17.37 13.65
N PRO A 98 14.58 18.33 14.45
CA PRO A 98 14.14 18.03 15.81
C PRO A 98 13.06 16.94 15.82
N MET A 99 13.18 15.97 16.71
CA MET A 99 12.29 14.80 16.78
C MET A 99 10.82 15.20 16.93
N LEU A 100 10.54 16.22 17.76
CA LEU A 100 9.19 16.75 17.96
C LEU A 100 8.57 17.25 16.65
N ASN A 101 9.36 17.85 15.75
CA ASN A 101 8.88 18.32 14.46
C ASN A 101 8.66 17.17 13.46
N ALA A 102 9.34 16.02 13.64
CA ALA A 102 9.27 14.88 12.73
C ALA A 102 8.18 13.84 13.07
N LEU A 103 7.33 14.09 14.07
CA LEU A 103 6.41 13.05 14.58
C LEU A 103 5.42 12.50 13.53
N ASN A 104 5.08 13.29 12.52
CA ASN A 104 4.31 12.80 11.37
C ASN A 104 5.11 11.78 10.55
N GLU A 105 6.39 12.04 10.30
CA GLU A 105 7.28 11.10 9.61
C GLU A 105 7.51 9.83 10.43
N VAL A 106 7.70 9.96 11.74
CA VAL A 106 7.87 8.79 12.63
C VAL A 106 6.65 7.87 12.55
N LEU A 107 5.44 8.43 12.62
CA LEU A 107 4.21 7.65 12.52
C LEU A 107 4.03 7.05 11.11
N ARG A 108 4.43 7.77 10.07
CA ARG A 108 4.45 7.25 8.69
C ARG A 108 5.40 6.07 8.58
N ASP A 109 6.61 6.15 9.11
CA ASP A 109 7.58 5.05 9.06
C ASP A 109 7.10 3.82 9.83
N ASP A 110 6.35 3.99 10.94
CA ASP A 110 5.71 2.87 11.63
C ASP A 110 4.57 2.24 10.79
N PHE A 111 3.77 3.05 10.10
CA PHE A 111 2.78 2.55 9.13
C PHE A 111 3.43 1.79 7.96
N ILE A 112 4.58 2.25 7.49
CA ILE A 112 5.33 1.59 6.41
C ILE A 112 5.78 0.19 6.86
N LYS A 113 6.34 0.07 8.07
CA LYS A 113 6.75 -1.23 8.62
C LYS A 113 5.58 -2.23 8.68
N ASP A 114 4.42 -1.79 9.14
CA ASP A 114 3.22 -2.66 9.19
C ASP A 114 2.72 -3.03 7.78
N SER A 115 2.71 -2.07 6.86
CA SER A 115 2.35 -2.30 5.45
C SER A 115 3.26 -3.34 4.78
N VAL A 116 4.58 -3.24 4.99
CA VAL A 116 5.55 -4.22 4.48
C VAL A 116 5.28 -5.61 5.07
N ALA A 117 4.98 -5.72 6.36
CA ALA A 117 4.62 -6.99 6.98
C ALA A 117 3.33 -7.59 6.37
N GLY A 118 2.32 -6.74 6.10
CA GLY A 118 1.09 -7.13 5.41
C GLY A 118 1.32 -7.68 4.00
N VAL A 119 2.10 -6.95 3.19
CA VAL A 119 2.49 -7.39 1.84
C VAL A 119 3.33 -8.66 1.89
N GLY A 120 4.20 -8.81 2.89
CA GLY A 120 4.93 -10.05 3.17
C GLY A 120 4.02 -11.26 3.34
N ARG A 121 2.89 -11.11 4.05
CA ARG A 121 1.88 -12.18 4.19
C ARG A 121 1.21 -12.52 2.86
N TRP A 122 0.94 -11.53 1.99
CA TRP A 122 0.43 -11.80 0.64
C TRP A 122 1.44 -12.53 -0.22
N ASN A 123 2.73 -12.18 -0.13
CA ASN A 123 3.80 -12.88 -0.83
C ASN A 123 3.91 -14.36 -0.43
N LYS A 124 3.56 -14.73 0.82
CA LYS A 124 3.48 -16.15 1.21
C LYS A 124 2.43 -16.94 0.44
N VAL A 125 1.33 -16.31 0.01
CA VAL A 125 0.33 -16.95 -0.85
C VAL A 125 0.92 -17.24 -2.24
N ILE A 126 1.63 -16.27 -2.80
CA ILE A 126 2.27 -16.38 -4.13
C ILE A 126 3.40 -17.42 -4.10
N GLU A 127 4.22 -17.41 -3.04
CA GLU A 127 5.27 -18.40 -2.78
C GLU A 127 4.72 -19.82 -2.72
N LYS A 128 3.67 -20.04 -1.93
CA LYS A 128 3.04 -21.35 -1.78
C LYS A 128 2.45 -21.86 -3.10
N ALA A 129 2.06 -20.96 -4.00
CA ALA A 129 1.58 -21.30 -5.34
C ALA A 129 2.72 -21.62 -6.34
N GLY A 130 3.99 -21.46 -5.95
CA GLY A 130 5.15 -21.73 -6.81
C GLY A 130 5.43 -20.65 -7.86
N ILE A 131 4.87 -19.45 -7.72
CA ILE A 131 4.96 -18.38 -8.71
C ILE A 131 6.13 -17.43 -8.37
N PRO A 132 7.04 -17.13 -9.32
CA PRO A 132 8.21 -16.28 -9.09
C PRO A 132 7.87 -14.78 -9.17
N PHE A 133 6.78 -14.36 -8.53
CA PHE A 133 6.36 -12.95 -8.45
C PHE A 133 6.39 -12.49 -7.00
N ARG A 134 6.70 -11.20 -6.78
CA ARG A 134 6.61 -10.56 -5.46
C ARG A 134 5.94 -9.21 -5.57
N LEU A 135 4.96 -8.99 -4.70
CA LEU A 135 4.45 -7.66 -4.42
C LEU A 135 5.46 -6.90 -3.56
N THR A 136 5.63 -5.62 -3.84
CA THR A 136 6.55 -4.72 -3.15
C THR A 136 5.82 -3.46 -2.70
N VAL A 137 6.28 -2.87 -1.60
CA VAL A 137 5.83 -1.54 -1.16
C VAL A 137 6.73 -0.52 -1.83
N PRO A 138 6.21 0.49 -2.55
CA PRO A 138 7.05 1.46 -3.23
C PRO A 138 7.74 2.39 -2.20
N HIS A 139 8.79 3.06 -2.65
CA HIS A 139 9.52 4.04 -1.86
C HIS A 139 8.56 5.13 -1.30
N LYS A 140 8.77 5.59 -0.06
CA LYS A 140 7.86 6.52 0.63
C LYS A 140 7.69 7.90 0.00
N ALA A 141 8.56 8.23 -0.95
CA ALA A 141 8.50 9.46 -1.74
C ALA A 141 7.85 9.26 -3.13
N PHE A 142 7.45 8.04 -3.49
CA PHE A 142 6.72 7.75 -4.72
C PHE A 142 5.31 8.35 -4.67
N HIS A 143 4.92 9.10 -5.71
CA HIS A 143 3.56 9.60 -5.93
C HIS A 143 2.98 10.37 -4.72
N ARG A 144 3.75 11.36 -4.21
CA ARG A 144 3.38 12.22 -3.09
C ARG A 144 2.79 13.55 -3.54
N ASN A 145 1.74 14.01 -2.85
CA ASN A 145 1.12 15.33 -3.03
C ASN A 145 1.23 16.22 -1.79
N ILE A 146 1.74 15.70 -0.66
CA ILE A 146 1.89 16.43 0.60
C ILE A 146 3.35 16.40 1.08
N GLY A 147 3.79 17.49 1.71
CA GLY A 147 5.10 17.60 2.36
C GLY A 147 6.21 18.06 1.42
N ALA A 148 7.47 17.91 1.87
CA ALA A 148 8.64 18.38 1.12
C ALA A 148 8.87 17.60 -0.18
N LEU A 149 8.21 16.46 -0.31
CA LEU A 149 8.31 15.54 -1.44
C LEU A 149 7.17 15.71 -2.47
N ALA A 150 6.26 16.65 -2.24
CA ALA A 150 5.13 16.88 -3.13
C ALA A 150 5.58 17.27 -4.55
N GLY A 151 5.01 16.62 -5.55
CA GLY A 151 5.26 16.93 -6.96
C GLY A 151 6.56 16.36 -7.55
N ILE A 152 7.47 15.82 -6.73
CA ILE A 152 8.65 15.11 -7.24
C ILE A 152 8.21 13.85 -8.00
N LYS A 153 8.83 13.66 -9.17
CA LYS A 153 8.69 12.42 -9.93
C LYS A 153 9.73 11.43 -9.46
N MET A 154 9.28 10.30 -8.92
CA MET A 154 10.14 9.26 -8.41
C MET A 154 9.60 7.90 -8.83
N SER A 155 10.47 6.95 -9.19
CA SER A 155 10.05 5.57 -9.46
C SER A 155 9.71 4.83 -8.14
N PRO A 156 8.98 3.70 -8.19
CA PRO A 156 8.71 2.88 -7.01
C PRO A 156 9.97 2.45 -6.25
N GLU A 157 11.12 2.36 -6.92
CA GLU A 157 12.41 1.94 -6.34
C GLU A 157 13.19 3.10 -5.70
N GLY A 158 12.66 4.34 -5.73
CA GLY A 158 13.29 5.48 -5.08
C GLY A 158 14.19 6.34 -5.98
N ARG A 159 14.19 6.12 -7.30
CA ARG A 159 14.96 6.94 -8.24
C ARG A 159 14.17 8.17 -8.65
N VAL A 160 14.75 9.37 -8.51
CA VAL A 160 14.17 10.59 -9.09
C VAL A 160 14.19 10.46 -10.61
N VAL A 161 13.05 10.70 -11.25
CA VAL A 161 12.87 10.61 -12.70
C VAL A 161 12.48 11.97 -13.28
N SER A 162 12.66 12.14 -14.59
CA SER A 162 12.16 13.34 -15.28
C SER A 162 10.64 13.29 -15.46
N ASP A 163 10.01 14.43 -15.72
CA ASP A 163 8.59 14.47 -16.10
C ASP A 163 8.31 13.63 -17.35
N ALA A 164 9.20 13.66 -18.34
CA ALA A 164 9.06 12.87 -19.56
C ALA A 164 9.09 11.36 -19.27
N GLU A 165 10.01 10.90 -18.41
CA GLU A 165 10.05 9.50 -18.01
C GLU A 165 8.81 9.11 -17.18
N TRP A 166 8.37 10.00 -16.27
CA TRP A 166 7.17 9.78 -15.48
C TRP A 166 5.93 9.63 -16.36
N GLU A 167 5.70 10.55 -17.29
CA GLU A 167 4.54 10.49 -18.18
C GLU A 167 4.55 9.25 -19.07
N ALA A 168 5.72 8.82 -19.53
CA ALA A 168 5.87 7.61 -20.33
C ALA A 168 5.62 6.32 -19.53
N LYS A 169 5.99 6.28 -18.24
CA LYS A 169 6.01 5.05 -17.43
C LYS A 169 4.98 4.98 -16.30
N LYS A 170 4.24 6.05 -16.02
CA LYS A 170 3.30 6.10 -14.87
C LYS A 170 2.31 4.94 -14.85
N TYR A 171 1.89 4.43 -16.01
CA TYR A 171 0.97 3.29 -16.12
C TYR A 171 1.63 1.91 -15.96
N GLU A 172 2.97 1.85 -15.90
CA GLU A 172 3.68 0.68 -15.39
C GLU A 172 3.58 0.61 -13.85
N TRP A 173 3.42 1.76 -13.18
CA TRP A 173 3.47 1.88 -11.72
C TRP A 173 2.10 2.12 -11.06
N LEU A 174 1.16 2.77 -11.74
CA LEU A 174 -0.15 3.17 -11.23
C LEU A 174 -1.25 2.64 -12.15
N PRO A 175 -2.47 2.38 -11.64
CA PRO A 175 -3.54 1.79 -12.45
C PRO A 175 -3.93 2.72 -13.60
N SER A 176 -3.83 2.21 -14.83
CA SER A 176 -4.26 2.93 -16.03
C SER A 176 -5.79 3.03 -16.12
N PRO A 177 -6.33 3.89 -17.00
CA PRO A 177 -7.76 3.87 -17.31
C PRO A 177 -8.26 2.48 -17.73
N GLU A 178 -7.46 1.75 -18.51
CA GLU A 178 -7.77 0.39 -18.96
C GLU A 178 -7.75 -0.62 -17.81
N ASP A 179 -6.79 -0.52 -16.88
CA ASP A 179 -6.79 -1.32 -15.66
C ASP A 179 -8.06 -1.12 -14.85
N ARG A 180 -8.45 0.15 -14.66
CA ARG A 180 -9.64 0.53 -13.89
C ARG A 180 -10.90 0.02 -14.57
N ALA A 181 -11.03 0.23 -15.88
CA ALA A 181 -12.16 -0.28 -16.66
C ALA A 181 -12.25 -1.81 -16.58
N PHE A 182 -11.12 -2.51 -16.69
CA PHE A 182 -11.09 -3.97 -16.54
C PHE A 182 -11.53 -4.41 -15.14
N VAL A 183 -10.96 -3.86 -14.06
CA VAL A 183 -11.38 -4.20 -12.70
C VAL A 183 -12.87 -3.92 -12.49
N THR A 184 -13.37 -2.77 -12.95
CA THR A 184 -14.80 -2.43 -12.90
C THR A 184 -15.65 -3.45 -13.66
N SER A 185 -15.21 -3.96 -14.81
CA SER A 185 -15.96 -4.96 -15.58
C SER A 185 -16.16 -6.29 -14.83
N LEU A 186 -15.30 -6.61 -13.85
CA LEU A 186 -15.42 -7.81 -13.02
C LEU A 186 -16.44 -7.64 -11.87
N MET A 187 -16.88 -6.41 -11.58
CA MET A 187 -17.71 -6.08 -10.42
C MET A 187 -19.18 -6.42 -10.69
N GLY A 188 -19.53 -7.69 -10.51
CA GLY A 188 -20.91 -8.19 -10.52
C GLY A 188 -21.33 -8.70 -9.14
N ARG A 189 -22.57 -8.40 -8.72
CA ARG A 189 -23.14 -8.85 -7.45
C ARG A 189 -23.33 -10.38 -7.47
N VAL A 190 -22.81 -11.06 -6.45
CA VAL A 190 -23.08 -12.48 -6.15
C VAL A 190 -23.61 -12.55 -4.72
N VAL A 191 -24.85 -13.03 -4.56
CA VAL A 191 -25.54 -13.09 -3.26
C VAL A 191 -26.09 -14.45 -2.88
N GLU A 192 -25.93 -15.44 -3.75
CA GLU A 192 -26.24 -16.83 -3.37
C GLU A 192 -25.30 -17.26 -2.24
N PRO A 193 -25.81 -17.75 -1.10
CA PRO A 193 -24.98 -18.19 0.02
C PRO A 193 -23.94 -19.21 -0.42
N GLY A 194 -22.70 -19.03 0.04
CA GLY A 194 -21.57 -19.90 -0.30
C GLY A 194 -20.98 -19.69 -1.70
N LYS A 195 -21.58 -18.83 -2.54
CA LYS A 195 -21.00 -18.45 -3.83
C LYS A 195 -20.16 -17.18 -3.72
N PHE A 196 -19.10 -17.14 -4.52
CA PHE A 196 -18.18 -16.01 -4.61
C PHE A 196 -17.99 -15.62 -6.07
N ALA A 197 -17.82 -14.33 -6.33
CA ALA A 197 -17.49 -13.85 -7.66
C ALA A 197 -16.16 -14.44 -8.15
N ASN A 198 -16.05 -14.70 -9.46
CA ASN A 198 -14.91 -15.43 -10.04
C ASN A 198 -13.53 -14.81 -9.74
N TRP A 199 -13.45 -13.50 -9.50
CA TRP A 199 -12.20 -12.77 -9.25
C TRP A 199 -11.68 -12.89 -7.81
N ILE A 200 -12.42 -13.54 -6.90
CA ILE A 200 -12.04 -13.71 -5.50
C ILE A 200 -12.23 -15.16 -5.03
N ALA A 201 -11.27 -15.66 -4.26
CA ALA A 201 -11.37 -16.97 -3.61
C ALA A 201 -12.25 -16.86 -2.36
N PRO A 202 -12.97 -17.93 -1.97
CA PRO A 202 -13.67 -17.98 -0.69
C PRO A 202 -12.73 -17.71 0.49
N PRO A 203 -13.22 -17.13 1.60
CA PRO A 203 -12.44 -17.02 2.82
C PRO A 203 -12.16 -18.41 3.41
N VAL A 204 -11.10 -18.52 4.23
CA VAL A 204 -10.71 -19.79 4.87
C VAL A 204 -11.74 -20.24 5.92
N MET A 205 -12.46 -19.29 6.53
CA MET A 205 -13.48 -19.55 7.54
C MET A 205 -14.59 -18.50 7.49
N GLY A 206 -15.77 -18.86 8.00
CA GLY A 206 -16.89 -17.94 8.18
C GLY A 206 -16.73 -17.06 9.43
N ILE A 207 -17.77 -16.29 9.75
CA ILE A 207 -17.79 -15.34 10.86
C ILE A 207 -18.58 -15.91 12.05
N ASN A 208 -18.11 -15.67 13.28
CA ASN A 208 -18.79 -16.07 14.52
C ASN A 208 -19.20 -17.56 14.55
N ARG A 209 -18.28 -18.44 14.15
CA ARG A 209 -18.48 -19.91 14.06
C ARG A 209 -19.58 -20.34 13.08
N GLN A 210 -20.11 -19.43 12.27
CA GLN A 210 -21.01 -19.78 11.18
C GLN A 210 -20.21 -20.31 9.98
N PRO A 211 -20.79 -21.21 9.18
CA PRO A 211 -20.14 -21.71 7.99
C PRO A 211 -20.03 -20.63 6.90
N VAL A 212 -19.17 -20.85 5.90
CA VAL A 212 -18.93 -19.87 4.82
C VAL A 212 -20.19 -19.63 3.96
N ASP A 213 -21.06 -20.62 3.88
CA ASP A 213 -22.34 -20.59 3.16
C ASP A 213 -23.53 -20.18 4.05
N PHE A 214 -23.27 -19.65 5.25
CA PHE A 214 -24.32 -19.05 6.07
C PHE A 214 -24.95 -17.86 5.34
N GLU A 215 -26.25 -17.68 5.53
CA GLU A 215 -26.98 -16.52 5.02
C GLU A 215 -26.67 -15.27 5.87
N TYR A 216 -25.51 -14.66 5.60
CA TYR A 216 -25.01 -13.50 6.35
C TYR A 216 -25.88 -12.25 6.20
N VAL A 217 -26.66 -12.14 5.12
CA VAL A 217 -27.56 -11.02 4.85
C VAL A 217 -28.86 -11.55 4.27
N ARG A 218 -29.98 -11.11 4.84
CA ARG A 218 -31.34 -11.38 4.36
C ARG A 218 -31.90 -10.12 3.71
N PHE A 219 -32.46 -10.23 2.50
CA PHE A 219 -32.92 -9.07 1.73
C PHE A 219 -34.38 -8.69 1.94
N GLY A 220 -35.19 -9.57 2.55
CA GLY A 220 -36.63 -9.36 2.75
C GLY A 220 -37.46 -9.71 1.53
#